data_AF-A0A9P4W7F3-F1
#
_entry.id   AF-A0A9P4W7F3-F1
#
_cell.length_a   1.000
_cell.length_b   1.000
_cell.length_c   1.000
_cell.angle_alpha   90.00
_cell.angle_beta   90.00
_cell.angle_gamma   90.00
#
_symmetry.space_group_name_H-M   'P 1'
#
loop_
_entity.id
_entity.type
_entity.pdbx_description
1 polymer ?
#
loop_
_entity_poly.entity_id
_entity_poly.type
_entity_poly.pdbx_seq_one_letter_code
_entity_poly.pdbx_strand_id
1 'polypeptide(L)'
;MAYRDDDDDASRLPEGFERVGYDADTQVYTFKSPEGELYESAPGNRYGELWPVGQRPQLDARDIEANNEMLERGNLESVRMMMPFALLILVFFVLVFKFVV
;
A
#
# COMPACT_ATOMS: atom_id res chain seq x y z
N MET A 1 12.48 -7.59 -25.66
CA MET A 1 11.40 -6.62 -25.86
C MET A 1 11.49 -5.63 -24.71
N ALA A 2 12.22 -4.53 -24.89
CA ALA A 2 12.29 -3.48 -23.88
C ALA A 2 11.00 -2.67 -24.01
N TYR A 3 10.10 -2.77 -23.03
CA TYR A 3 8.91 -1.93 -22.99
C TYR A 3 9.39 -0.50 -22.76
N ARG A 4 9.38 0.31 -23.83
CA ARG A 4 9.45 1.75 -23.71
C ARG A 4 8.06 2.16 -23.22
N ASP A 5 7.97 2.37 -21.92
CA ASP A 5 6.85 3.05 -21.29
C ASP A 5 6.96 4.51 -21.77
N ASP A 6 6.45 4.80 -22.97
CA ASP A 6 6.20 6.17 -23.45
C ASP A 6 5.00 6.74 -22.65
N ASP A 7 5.12 6.70 -21.33
CA ASP A 7 4.18 7.25 -20.36
C ASP A 7 4.68 8.67 -20.08
N ASP A 8 4.06 9.65 -20.75
CA ASP A 8 4.32 11.07 -20.52
C ASP A 8 3.86 11.43 -19.09
N ASP A 9 4.74 11.16 -18.12
CA ASP A 9 4.53 11.35 -16.69
C ASP A 9 4.43 12.83 -16.31
N ALA A 10 4.68 13.76 -17.23
CA ALA A 10 4.60 15.20 -17.00
C ALA A 10 3.21 15.65 -16.49
N SER A 11 2.15 14.90 -16.79
CA SER A 11 0.80 15.16 -16.29
C SER A 11 0.53 14.65 -14.87
N ARG A 12 1.38 13.76 -14.36
CA ARG A 12 1.22 13.05 -13.06
C ARG A 12 2.25 13.51 -12.03
N LEU A 13 3.37 14.02 -12.51
CA LEU A 13 4.46 14.55 -11.69
C LEU A 13 4.33 16.07 -11.54
N PRO A 14 4.91 16.63 -10.47
CA PRO A 14 5.09 18.08 -10.37
C PRO A 14 5.83 18.63 -11.60
N GLU A 15 5.55 19.88 -11.98
CA GLU A 15 6.17 20.48 -13.17
C GLU A 15 7.70 20.40 -13.12
N GLY A 16 8.29 19.90 -14.21
CA GLY A 16 9.74 19.78 -14.35
C GLY A 16 10.37 18.55 -13.70
N PHE A 17 9.58 17.69 -13.04
CA PHE A 17 10.07 16.41 -12.54
C PHE A 17 10.06 15.34 -13.64
N GLU A 18 11.18 14.62 -13.76
CA GLU A 18 11.33 13.52 -14.71
C GLU A 18 11.71 12.23 -13.98
N ARG A 19 11.08 11.11 -14.32
CA ARG A 19 11.44 9.79 -13.81
C ARG A 19 12.70 9.29 -14.51
N VAL A 20 13.76 9.04 -13.75
CA VAL A 20 15.09 8.68 -14.28
C VAL A 20 15.52 7.25 -13.97
N GLY A 21 14.85 6.56 -13.04
CA GLY A 21 15.24 5.21 -12.65
C GLY A 21 14.18 4.44 -11.87
N TYR A 22 14.41 3.14 -11.77
CA TYR A 22 13.64 2.21 -10.96
C TYR A 22 14.57 1.15 -10.36
N ASP A 23 14.52 0.98 -9.04
CA ASP A 23 15.17 -0.11 -8.34
C ASP A 23 14.13 -1.21 -8.08
N ALA A 24 14.32 -2.37 -8.71
CA ALA A 24 13.40 -3.50 -8.61
C ALA A 24 13.49 -4.23 -7.25
N ASP A 25 14.64 -4.19 -6.57
CA ASP A 25 14.84 -4.88 -5.31
C ASP A 25 14.13 -4.14 -4.17
N THR A 26 14.19 -2.80 -4.19
CA THR A 26 13.50 -1.94 -3.21
C THR A 26 12.14 -1.44 -3.69
N GLN A 27 11.80 -1.68 -4.96
CA GLN A 27 10.60 -1.19 -5.63
C GLN A 27 10.46 0.34 -5.59
N VAL A 28 11.57 1.08 -5.59
CA VAL A 28 11.60 2.55 -5.50
C VAL A 28 11.84 3.16 -6.88
N TYR A 29 11.10 4.22 -7.20
CA TYR A 29 11.35 5.05 -8.38
C TYR A 29 12.21 6.26 -8.02
N THR A 30 13.14 6.61 -8.90
CA THR A 30 13.99 7.81 -8.77
C THR A 30 13.54 8.86 -9.77
N PHE A 31 13.41 10.09 -9.29
CA PHE A 31 13.01 11.26 -10.05
C PHE A 31 14.08 12.33 -9.97
N LYS A 32 14.17 13.16 -11.00
CA LYS A 32 15.05 14.31 -11.07
C LYS A 32 14.20 15.58 -11.14
N SER A 33 14.49 16.54 -10.26
CA SER A 33 13.86 17.86 -10.25
C SER A 33 14.40 18.73 -11.39
N PRO A 34 13.71 19.84 -11.74
CA PRO A 34 14.21 20.77 -12.75
C PRO A 34 15.54 21.45 -12.34
N GLU A 35 15.82 21.57 -11.05
CA GLU A 35 17.08 22.06 -10.49
C GLU A 35 18.20 21.00 -10.50
N GLY A 36 17.84 19.74 -10.81
CA GLY A 36 18.76 18.60 -10.89
C GLY A 36 18.91 17.80 -9.59
N GLU A 37 18.11 18.09 -8.57
CA GLU A 37 18.08 17.32 -7.33
C GLU A 37 17.38 15.97 -7.54
N LEU A 38 17.77 14.96 -6.78
CA LEU A 38 17.21 13.62 -6.88
C LEU A 38 16.18 13.36 -5.78
N TYR A 39 15.09 12.73 -6.18
CA TYR A 39 13.97 12.38 -5.33
C TYR A 39 13.61 10.89 -5.49
N GLU A 40 13.04 10.30 -4.45
CA GLU A 40 12.64 8.91 -4.38
C GLU A 40 11.16 8.79 -3.99
N SER A 41 10.48 7.80 -4.56
CA SER A 41 9.14 7.43 -4.12
C SER A 41 9.16 6.46 -2.94
N ALA A 42 7.96 6.22 -2.38
CA ALA A 42 7.76 5.11 -1.46
C ALA A 42 7.87 3.76 -2.22
N PRO A 43 8.29 2.67 -1.55
CA PRO A 43 8.36 1.33 -2.15
C PRO A 43 7.02 0.91 -2.74
N GLY A 44 7.02 0.45 -3.99
CA GLY A 44 5.84 0.03 -4.73
C GLY A 44 4.96 1.17 -5.21
N ASN A 45 5.29 2.43 -4.90
CA ASN A 45 4.50 3.58 -5.27
C ASN A 45 5.05 4.25 -6.53
N ARG A 46 4.33 4.12 -7.64
CA ARG A 46 4.71 4.70 -8.94
C ARG A 46 4.47 6.21 -8.99
N TYR A 47 3.38 6.66 -8.37
CA TYR A 47 2.97 8.06 -8.29
C TYR A 47 2.52 8.36 -6.88
N GLY A 48 3.17 9.28 -6.19
CA GLY A 48 2.89 9.57 -4.79
C GLY A 48 3.79 10.67 -4.26
N GLU A 49 3.90 10.73 -2.93
CA GLU A 49 4.81 11.67 -2.28
C GLU A 49 6.27 11.33 -2.63
N LEU A 50 7.03 12.38 -2.93
CA LEU A 50 8.43 12.30 -3.33
C LEU A 50 9.27 12.90 -2.20
N TRP A 51 10.31 12.19 -1.79
CA TRP A 51 11.28 12.68 -0.80
C TRP A 51 12.64 12.86 -1.44
N PRO A 52 13.43 13.87 -1.04
CA PRO A 52 14.82 13.94 -1.44
C PRO A 52 15.52 12.63 -1.08
N VAL A 53 16.42 12.15 -1.94
CA VAL A 53 17.18 10.90 -1.70
C VAL A 53 17.76 10.91 -0.28
N GLY A 54 17.45 9.88 0.50
CA GLY A 54 17.94 9.73 1.88
C GLY A 54 17.25 10.60 2.95
N GLN A 55 16.31 11.47 2.59
CA GLN A 55 15.52 12.28 3.53
C GLN A 55 14.11 11.73 3.79
N ARG A 56 13.81 10.53 3.28
CA ARG A 56 12.52 9.90 3.56
C ARG A 56 12.35 9.75 5.07
N PRO A 57 11.22 10.20 5.65
CA PRO A 57 10.92 9.93 7.04
C PRO A 57 11.00 8.43 7.30
N GLN A 58 11.90 8.02 8.17
CA GLN A 58 11.84 6.69 8.74
C GLN A 58 10.68 6.70 9.72
N LEU A 59 9.62 5.95 9.41
CA LEU A 59 8.57 5.68 10.37
C LEU A 59 9.22 5.10 11.63
N ASP A 60 9.02 5.76 12.77
CA ASP A 60 9.54 5.27 14.03
C ASP A 60 8.82 3.95 14.37
N ALA A 61 9.50 3.05 15.07
CA ALA A 61 8.90 1.78 15.50
C ALA A 61 7.60 2.02 16.29
N ARG A 62 7.53 3.13 17.05
CA ARG A 62 6.33 3.54 17.79
C ARG A 62 5.16 3.90 16.89
N ASP A 63 5.42 4.59 15.78
CA ASP A 63 4.37 5.00 14.84
C ASP A 63 3.82 3.77 14.10
N ILE A 64 4.68 2.81 13.76
CA ILE A 64 4.29 1.54 13.16
C ILE A 64 3.40 0.74 14.12
N GLU A 65 3.80 0.63 15.38
CA GLU A 65 3.03 -0.09 16.41
C GLU A 65 1.67 0.56 16.63
N ALA A 66 1.60 1.89 16.77
CA ALA A 66 0.34 2.62 16.92
C ALA A 66 -0.60 2.41 15.72
N ASN A 67 -0.07 2.43 14.49
CA ASN A 67 -0.86 2.15 13.29
C ASN A 67 -1.39 0.71 13.27
N ASN A 68 -0.57 -0.27 13.64
CA ASN A 68 -0.99 -1.67 13.73
C ASN A 68 -2.10 -1.85 14.79
N GLU A 69 -1.97 -1.23 15.96
CA GLU A 69 -3.02 -1.26 16.99
C GLU A 69 -4.35 -0.65 16.51
N MET A 70 -4.29 0.40 15.68
CA MET A 70 -5.50 0.98 15.07
C MET A 70 -6.16 0.02 14.08
N LEU A 71 -5.37 -0.63 13.22
CA LEU A 71 -5.84 -1.63 12.26
C LEU A 71 -6.45 -2.84 12.95
N GLU A 72 -5.80 -3.37 13.99
CA GLU A 72 -6.29 -4.51 14.76
C GLU A 72 -7.62 -4.20 15.45
N ARG A 73 -7.74 -3.01 16.04
CA ARG A 73 -9.01 -2.57 16.64
C ARG A 73 -10.13 -2.52 15.61
N GLY A 74 -9.91 -1.91 14.45
CA GLY A 74 -10.90 -1.89 13.37
C GLY A 74 -11.28 -3.29 12.88
N ASN A 75 -10.31 -4.21 12.79
CA ASN A 75 -10.56 -5.59 12.41
C ASN A 75 -11.44 -6.32 13.44
N LEU A 76 -11.15 -6.19 14.74
CA LEU A 76 -11.95 -6.80 15.81
C LEU A 76 -13.40 -6.30 15.80
N GLU A 77 -13.60 -5.00 15.57
CA GLU A 77 -14.95 -4.43 15.45
C GLU A 77 -15.70 -4.98 14.24
N SER A 78 -15.02 -5.11 13.11
CA SER A 78 -15.56 -5.72 11.89
C SER A 78 -15.95 -7.18 12.11
N VAL A 79 -15.07 -7.97 12.74
CA VAL A 79 -15.33 -9.36 13.11
C VAL A 79 -16.57 -9.47 14.01
N ARG A 80 -16.67 -8.61 15.03
CA ARG A 80 -17.82 -8.58 15.94
C ARG A 80 -19.15 -8.33 15.21
N MET A 81 -19.16 -7.45 14.21
CA MET A 81 -20.35 -7.21 13.37
C MET A 81 -20.70 -8.42 12.49
N MET A 82 -19.71 -9.23 12.10
CA MET A 82 -19.91 -10.45 11.31
C MET A 82 -20.34 -11.67 12.15
N MET A 83 -20.04 -11.69 13.45
CA MET A 83 -20.39 -12.78 14.38
C MET A 83 -21.84 -13.29 14.26
N PRO A 84 -22.90 -12.46 14.24
CA PRO A 84 -24.27 -12.97 14.12
C PRO A 84 -24.51 -13.75 12.82
N PHE A 85 -23.95 -13.31 11.69
CA PHE A 85 -24.06 -14.02 10.42
C PHE A 85 -23.25 -15.32 10.43
N ALA A 86 -22.04 -15.29 10.99
CA ALA A 86 -21.21 -16.48 11.15
C ALA A 86 -21.91 -17.56 12.00
N LEU A 87 -22.60 -17.16 13.07
CA LEU A 87 -23.40 -18.08 13.90
C LEU A 87 -24.57 -18.68 13.12
N LEU A 88 -25.29 -17.88 12.33
CA LEU A 88 -26.37 -18.40 11.48
C LEU A 88 -25.87 -19.43 10.47
N ILE A 89 -24.73 -19.14 9.82
CA ILE A 89 -24.09 -20.05 8.86
C ILE A 89 -23.67 -21.36 9.57
N LEU A 90 -23.04 -21.26 10.74
CA LEU A 90 -22.62 -22.42 11.51
C LEU A 90 -23.81 -23.28 11.93
N VAL A 91 -24.89 -22.67 12.44
CA VAL A 91 -26.13 -23.38 12.81
C VAL A 91 -26.76 -24.04 11.58
N PHE A 92 -26.81 -23.35 10.45
CA PHE A 92 -27.31 -23.91 9.20
C PHE A 92 -26.52 -25.16 8.78
N PHE A 93 -25.18 -25.11 8.82
CA PHE A 93 -24.36 -26.28 8.50
C PHE A 93 -24.58 -27.44 9.47
N VAL A 94 -24.70 -27.18 10.77
CA VAL A 94 -25.00 -28.21 11.77
C VAL A 94 -26.35 -28.87 11.47
N LEU A 95 -27.37 -28.08 11.13
CA LEU A 95 -28.69 -28.61 10.76
C LEU A 95 -28.60 -29.46 9.50
N VAL A 96 -28.01 -28.94 8.42
CA VAL A 96 -27.83 -29.69 7.16
C VAL A 96 -27.10 -30.99 7.42
N PHE A 97 -25.98 -30.97 8.15
CA PHE A 97 -25.22 -32.17 8.48
C PHE A 97 -26.07 -33.19 9.22
N LYS A 98 -26.86 -32.74 10.21
CA LYS A 98 -27.75 -33.61 11.00
C LYS A 98 -28.94 -34.18 10.18
N PHE A 99 -29.35 -33.53 9.09
CA PHE A 99 -30.45 -34.01 8.24
C PHE A 99 -29.96 -34.82 7.03
N VAL A 100 -28.70 -34.68 6.64
CA VAL A 100 -28.09 -35.37 5.48
C VAL A 100 -27.31 -36.63 5.90
N VAL A 101 -26.74 -36.64 7.11
CA VAL A 101 -26.02 -37.78 7.71
C VAL A 101 -26.88 -38.41 8.79
#